data_AF-A0A970H359-F1
#
_entry.id   AF-A0A970H359-F1
#
_cell.length_a   1.000
_cell.length_b   1.000
_cell.length_c   1.000
_cell.angle_alpha   90.00
_cell.angle_beta   90.00
_cell.angle_gamma   90.00
#
_symmetry.space_group_name_H-M   'P 1'
#
loop_
_entity.id
_entity.type
_entity.pdbx_description
1 polymer ?
#
loop_
_entity_poly.entity_id
_entity_poly.type
_entity_poly.pdbx_seq_one_letter_code
_entity_poly.pdbx_strand_id
1 'polypeptide(L)'
;MHTLSHLQEALHQKEQALIQYVRYMREAQDSENEEIAALYADLAKAEEKHIAVIRDQITQLSQGMETLNKYQQINQYNSQHSTYRHEQKQ
;
A
#
# COMPACT_ATOMS: atom_id res chain seq x y z
N MET A 1 1.83 -11.99 7.56
CA MET A 1 0.97 -12.01 6.35
C MET A 1 1.75 -11.39 5.21
N HIS A 2 1.83 -12.05 4.06
CA HIS A 2 2.71 -11.65 2.96
C HIS A 2 2.12 -10.57 2.02
N THR A 3 0.83 -10.26 2.14
CA THR A 3 0.14 -9.32 1.22
C THR A 3 0.64 -7.88 1.35
N LEU A 4 0.80 -7.37 2.57
CA LEU A 4 1.31 -6.00 2.78
C LEU A 4 2.76 -5.86 2.31
N SER A 5 3.60 -6.86 2.56
CA SER A 5 4.99 -6.87 2.08
C SER A 5 5.06 -6.95 0.56
N HIS A 6 4.20 -7.76 -0.09
CA HIS A 6 4.14 -7.81 -1.55
C HIS A 6 3.68 -6.48 -2.16
N LEU A 7 2.73 -5.78 -1.52
CA LEU A 7 2.29 -4.46 -1.99
C LEU A 7 3.38 -3.39 -1.82
N GLN A 8 4.14 -3.44 -0.72
CA GLN A 8 5.27 -2.53 -0.50
C GLN A 8 6.40 -2.78 -1.50
N GLU A 9 6.70 -4.05 -1.79
CA GLU A 9 7.68 -4.41 -2.82
C GLU A 9 7.23 -3.98 -4.21
N ALA A 10 5.97 -4.25 -4.56
CA ALA A 10 5.39 -3.79 -5.82
C ALA A 10 5.43 -2.26 -5.93
N LEU A 11 5.09 -1.52 -4.87
CA LEU A 11 5.19 -0.07 -4.83
C LEU A 11 6.63 0.40 -5.12
N HIS A 12 7.61 -0.21 -4.48
CA HIS A 12 9.01 0.13 -4.68
C HIS A 12 9.45 -0.10 -6.13
N GLN A 13 9.11 -1.25 -6.72
CA GLN A 13 9.42 -1.56 -8.12
C GLN A 13 8.76 -0.56 -9.07
N LYS A 14 7.50 -0.19 -8.82
CA LYS A 14 6.74 0.79 -9.59
C LYS A 14 7.38 2.18 -9.54
N GLU A 15 7.85 2.62 -8.37
CA GLU A 15 8.54 3.89 -8.21
C GLU A 15 9.88 3.92 -8.97
N GLN A 16 10.64 2.82 -8.97
CA GLN A 16 11.86 2.72 -9.77
C GLN A 16 11.56 2.77 -11.28
N ALA A 17 10.52 2.06 -11.73
CA ALA A 17 10.10 2.08 -13.13
C ALA A 17 9.69 3.49 -13.58
N LEU A 18 8.95 4.24 -12.76
CA LEU A 18 8.58 5.62 -13.05
C LEU A 18 9.81 6.52 -13.25
N ILE A 19 10.79 6.44 -12.35
CA ILE A 19 12.05 7.20 -12.46
C ILE A 19 12.74 6.87 -13.79
N GLN A 20 12.77 5.59 -14.15
CA GLN A 20 13.43 5.12 -15.36
C GLN A 20 12.71 5.57 -16.64
N TYR A 21 11.37 5.56 -16.67
CA TYR A 21 10.59 6.06 -17.80
C TYR A 21 10.77 7.56 -17.99
N VAL A 22 10.77 8.35 -16.92
CA VAL A 22 11.05 9.80 -17.01
C VAL A 22 12.45 10.05 -17.55
N ARG A 23 13.44 9.25 -17.14
CA ARG A 23 14.79 9.34 -17.67
C ARG A 23 14.83 9.03 -19.17
N TYR A 24 14.22 7.93 -19.62
CA TYR A 24 14.20 7.58 -21.03
C TYR A 24 13.39 8.54 -21.90
N MET A 25 12.33 9.16 -21.35
CA MET A 25 11.62 10.24 -22.01
C MET A 25 12.56 11.41 -22.32
N ARG A 26 13.39 11.83 -21.34
CA ARG A 26 14.37 12.92 -21.54
C ARG A 26 15.45 12.54 -22.54
N GLU A 27 16.01 11.34 -22.44
CA GLU A 27 17.02 10.84 -23.38
C GLU A 27 16.46 10.79 -24.82
N ALA A 28 15.18 10.44 -24.99
CA ALA A 28 14.50 10.45 -26.28
C ALA A 28 14.23 11.87 -26.80
N GLN A 29 13.85 12.81 -25.92
CA GLN A 29 13.70 14.24 -26.26
C GLN A 29 15.04 14.84 -26.71
N ASP A 30 16.12 14.56 -25.98
CA ASP A 30 17.47 15.02 -26.30
C ASP A 30 17.98 14.45 -27.64
N SER A 31 17.44 13.31 -28.06
CA SER A 31 17.74 12.66 -29.35
C SER A 31 16.75 13.04 -30.47
N GLU A 32 15.88 14.03 -30.25
CA GLU A 32 14.83 14.46 -31.19
C GLU A 32 13.86 13.35 -31.62
N ASN A 33 13.71 12.30 -30.79
CA ASN A 33 12.81 11.19 -31.05
C ASN A 33 11.48 11.38 -30.30
N GLU A 34 10.61 12.21 -30.87
CA GLU A 34 9.34 12.61 -30.27
C GLU A 34 8.38 11.43 -30.03
N GLU A 35 8.36 10.43 -30.91
CA GLU A 35 7.50 9.25 -30.78
C GLU A 35 7.86 8.44 -29.52
N ILE A 36 9.15 8.17 -29.33
CA ILE A 36 9.64 7.42 -28.17
C ILE A 36 9.50 8.25 -26.89
N ALA A 37 9.71 9.56 -26.96
CA ALA A 37 9.45 10.45 -25.83
C ALA A 37 7.97 10.42 -25.40
N ALA A 38 7.04 10.47 -26.35
CA ALA A 38 5.61 10.38 -26.08
C ALA A 38 5.24 9.02 -25.45
N LEU A 39 5.80 7.93 -25.97
CA LEU A 39 5.60 6.59 -25.41
C LEU A 39 6.04 6.51 -23.95
N TYR A 40 7.25 7.00 -23.62
CA TYR A 40 7.73 7.00 -22.24
C TYR A 40 6.93 7.94 -21.32
N ALA A 41 6.42 9.05 -21.84
CA ALA A 41 5.52 9.93 -21.10
C ALA A 41 4.20 9.22 -20.74
N ASP A 42 3.61 8.48 -21.68
CA ASP A 42 2.39 7.70 -21.44
C ASP A 42 2.62 6.57 -20.44
N LEU A 43 3.76 5.87 -20.55
CA LEU A 43 4.15 4.82 -19.59
C LEU A 43 4.35 5.40 -18.18
N ALA A 44 5.03 6.54 -18.04
CA ALA A 44 5.19 7.22 -16.77
C ALA A 44 3.83 7.59 -16.15
N LYS A 45 2.91 8.15 -16.94
CA LYS A 45 1.57 8.52 -16.49
C LYS A 45 0.72 7.31 -16.06
N ALA A 46 0.84 6.18 -16.75
CA ALA A 46 0.18 4.95 -16.34
C ALA A 46 0.75 4.45 -15.00
N GLU A 47 2.06 4.56 -14.82
CA GLU A 47 2.73 4.10 -13.60
C GLU A 47 2.39 4.95 -12.38
N GLU A 48 2.24 6.27 -12.53
CA GLU A 48 1.73 7.16 -11.47
C GLU A 48 0.36 6.71 -10.95
N LYS A 49 -0.53 6.28 -11.84
CA LYS A 49 -1.86 5.76 -11.44
C LYS A 49 -1.73 4.45 -10.66
N HIS A 50 -0.87 3.53 -11.09
CA HIS A 50 -0.62 2.29 -10.36
C HIS A 50 -0.07 2.55 -8.96
N ILE A 51 0.89 3.47 -8.83
CA ILE A 51 1.46 3.90 -7.55
C ILE A 51 0.38 4.46 -6.63
N ALA A 52 -0.50 5.32 -7.15
CA ALA A 52 -1.59 5.89 -6.37
C ALA A 52 -2.54 4.81 -5.81
N VAL A 53 -2.94 3.85 -6.65
CA VAL A 53 -3.81 2.74 -6.24
C VAL A 53 -3.13 1.85 -5.19
N ILE A 54 -1.86 1.49 -5.39
CA ILE A 54 -1.13 0.64 -4.44
C ILE A 54 -0.95 1.35 -3.10
N ARG A 55 -0.64 2.66 -3.09
CA ARG A 55 -0.55 3.46 -1.86
C ARG A 55 -1.87 3.48 -1.10
N ASP A 56 -2.99 3.70 -1.79
CA ASP A 56 -4.32 3.66 -1.19
C ASP A 56 -4.62 2.28 -0.58
N GLN A 57 -4.32 1.19 -1.29
CA GLN A 57 -4.48 -0.17 -0.77
C GLN A 57 -3.62 -0.45 0.47
N ILE A 58 -2.37 0.03 0.49
CA ILE A 58 -1.48 -0.08 1.66
C ILE A 58 -2.08 0.67 2.86
N THR A 59 -2.61 1.88 2.64
CA THR A 59 -3.25 2.67 3.70
C THR A 59 -4.49 1.96 4.25
N GLN A 60 -5.37 1.46 3.37
CA GLN A 60 -6.59 0.75 3.79
C GLN A 60 -6.28 -0.53 4.58
N LEU A 61 -5.32 -1.33 4.12
CA LEU A 61 -4.92 -2.56 4.81
C LEU A 61 -4.26 -2.26 6.17
N SER A 62 -3.44 -1.22 6.25
CA SER A 62 -2.81 -0.81 7.51
C SER A 62 -3.84 -0.35 8.54
N GLN A 63 -4.82 0.47 8.14
CA GLN A 63 -5.90 0.93 9.03
C GLN A 63 -6.85 -0.20 9.45
N GLY A 64 -7.18 -1.10 8.52
CA GLY A 64 -7.93 -2.33 8.83
C GLY A 64 -7.20 -3.21 9.83
N MET A 65 -5.87 -3.27 9.76
CA MET A 65 -5.04 -4.02 10.70
C MET A 65 -5.01 -3.38 12.10
N GLU A 66 -4.90 -2.06 12.20
CA GLU A 66 -4.97 -1.37 13.50
C GLU A 66 -6.31 -1.58 14.20
N THR A 67 -7.41 -1.52 13.45
CA THR A 67 -8.75 -1.73 14.00
C THR A 67 -8.95 -3.18 14.45
N LEU A 68 -8.56 -4.17 13.63
CA LEU A 68 -8.58 -5.59 14.02
C LEU A 68 -7.73 -5.86 15.28
N ASN A 69 -6.52 -5.31 15.35
CA ASN A 69 -5.65 -5.49 16.52
C ASN A 69 -6.26 -4.90 17.79
N LYS A 70 -6.91 -3.73 17.71
CA LYS A 70 -7.63 -3.13 18.85
C LYS A 70 -8.79 -4.00 19.33
N TYR A 71 -9.61 -4.52 18.40
CA TYR A 71 -10.69 -5.44 18.75
C TYR A 71 -10.18 -6.73 19.40
N GLN A 72 -9.09 -7.30 18.88
CA GLN A 72 -8.45 -8.49 19.47
C GLN A 72 -7.91 -8.22 20.87
N GLN A 73 -7.26 -7.07 21.10
CA GLN A 73 -6.81 -6.66 22.43
C GLN A 73 -7.97 -6.48 23.41
N ILE A 74 -9.07 -5.82 23.00
CA ILE A 74 -10.26 -5.65 23.84
C ILE A 74 -10.88 -7.01 24.18
N ASN A 75 -10.98 -7.92 23.21
CA ASN A 75 -11.50 -9.26 23.44
C ASN A 75 -10.62 -10.07 24.40
N GLN A 76 -9.28 -9.96 24.29
CA GLN A 76 -8.35 -10.61 25.22
C GLN A 76 -8.42 -10.01 26.63
N TYR A 77 -8.53 -8.69 26.74
CA TYR A 77 -8.73 -8.01 28.02
C TYR A 77 -10.04 -8.43 28.69
N ASN A 78 -11.15 -8.46 27.94
CA ASN A 78 -12.46 -8.86 28.45
C ASN A 78 -12.52 -10.34 28.84
N SER A 79 -11.82 -11.22 28.13
CA SER A 79 -11.77 -12.65 28.46
C SER A 79 -10.88 -12.95 29.66
N GLN A 80 -9.84 -12.14 29.92
CA GLN A 80 -9.02 -12.23 31.14
C GLN A 80 -9.67 -11.58 32.37
N HIS A 81 -10.50 -10.56 32.19
CA HIS A 81 -11.23 -9.88 33.28
C HIS A 81 -12.68 -10.35 33.46
N SER A 82 -13.13 -11.39 32.76
CA SER A 82 -14.41 -12.05 33.00
C SER A 82 -14.35 -12.92 34.26
N THR A 83 -14.04 -12.31 35.40
CA THR A 83 -14.35 -12.90 36.70
C THR A 83 -15.87 -12.83 36.85
N TYR A 84 -16.54 -13.93 36.55
CA TYR A 84 -17.93 -14.14 36.94
C TYR A 84 -18.00 -13.97 38.45
N ARG A 85 -18.41 -12.77 38.89
CA ARG A 85 -18.89 -12.52 40.24
C ARG A 85 -20.21 -13.29 40.35
N HIS A 86 -20.12 -14.56 40.75
CA HIS A 86 -21.27 -15.34 41.19
C HIS A 86 -21.86 -14.61 42.40
N GLU A 87 -22.88 -13.79 42.16
CA GLU A 87 -23.72 -13.26 43.22
C GLU A 87 -24.44 -14.44 43.87
N GLN A 88 -23.95 -14.81 45.06
CA GLN A 88 -24.68 -15.64 46.01
C GLN A 88 -26.02 -14.94 46.31
N LYS A 89 -27.13 -15.55 45.92
CA LYS A 89 -28.45 -15.26 46.50
C LYS A 89 -28.75 -16.34 47.53
N GLN A 90 -29.14 -15.84 48.71
CA GLN A 90 -29.50 -16.54 49.95
C GLN A 90 -30.71 -17.44 49.77
#